data_AF-A0A9N8E1I7-F1
#
_entry.id   AF-A0A9N8E1I7-F1
#
_cell.length_a   1.000
_cell.length_b   1.000
_cell.length_c   1.000
_cell.angle_alpha   90.00
_cell.angle_beta   90.00
_cell.angle_gamma   90.00
#
_symmetry.space_group_name_H-M   'P 1'
#
loop_
_entity.id
_entity.type
_entity.pdbx_description
1 polymer ?
#
loop_
_entity_poly.entity_id
_entity_poly.type
_entity_poly.pdbx_seq_one_letter_code
_entity_poly.pdbx_strand_id
1 'polypeptide(L)'
;MASEKGQWSTILVDTFPPVTDPREMQTILTFSLRDLFGDFEPHSCLIEVSKGTENLIEIKCPTDSAKEIQAALTMVTPPPYMENTQYRFDVVNVEQKVQKSTS
;
A
#
# COMPACT_ATOMS: atom_id res chain seq x y z
N MET A 1 -9.96 -12.83 -24.73
CA MET A 1 -9.37 -12.61 -23.39
C MET A 1 -9.49 -11.13 -23.13
N ALA A 2 -10.39 -10.75 -22.23
CA ALA A 2 -10.80 -9.36 -22.03
C ALA A 2 -9.63 -8.57 -21.44
N SER A 3 -9.32 -7.42 -22.04
CA SER A 3 -8.47 -6.41 -21.42
C SER A 3 -9.26 -5.81 -20.26
N GLU A 4 -9.08 -6.34 -19.06
CA GLU A 4 -9.64 -5.76 -17.84
C GLU A 4 -8.97 -4.41 -17.64
N LYS A 5 -9.73 -3.34 -17.89
CA LYS A 5 -9.32 -1.97 -17.59
C LYS A 5 -9.01 -1.90 -16.10
N GLY A 6 -7.73 -1.93 -15.73
CA GLY A 6 -7.31 -1.92 -14.33
C GLY A 6 -7.85 -0.67 -13.64
N GLN A 7 -8.78 -0.85 -12.71
CA GLN A 7 -9.19 0.21 -11.80
C GLN A 7 -8.11 0.36 -10.73
N TRP A 8 -7.69 1.59 -10.48
CA TRP A 8 -6.66 1.89 -9.50
C TRP A 8 -7.25 2.66 -8.33
N SER A 9 -6.77 2.31 -7.14
CA SER A 9 -7.04 3.02 -5.90
C SER A 9 -5.77 3.67 -5.39
N THR A 10 -5.93 4.86 -4.82
CA THR A 10 -4.89 5.61 -4.14
C THR A 10 -5.22 5.65 -2.65
N ILE A 11 -4.30 5.18 -1.82
CA ILE A 11 -4.42 5.17 -0.36
C ILE A 11 -3.42 6.19 0.19
N LEU A 12 -3.91 7.12 1.01
CA LEU A 12 -3.07 8.07 1.73
C LEU A 12 -2.86 7.59 3.15
N VAL A 13 -1.60 7.53 3.57
CA VAL A 13 -1.19 6.94 4.85
C VAL A 13 -0.34 7.94 5.62
N ASP A 14 -0.72 8.19 6.88
CA ASP A 14 0.13 8.85 7.86
C ASP A 14 0.96 7.80 8.62
N THR A 15 2.21 8.12 8.96
CA THR A 15 3.16 7.15 9.49
C THR A 15 3.81 7.62 10.78
N PHE A 16 3.88 6.74 11.78
CA PHE A 16 4.57 6.98 13.04
C PHE A 16 5.46 5.79 13.43
N PRO A 17 6.79 5.94 13.59
CA PRO A 17 7.56 7.15 13.28
C PRO A 17 7.47 7.53 11.78
N PRO A 18 7.77 8.79 11.41
CA PRO A 18 7.67 9.24 10.02
C PRO A 18 8.58 8.45 9.09
N VAL A 19 7.98 7.79 8.09
CA VAL A 19 8.72 7.13 7.01
C VAL A 19 9.00 8.15 5.92
N THR A 20 10.27 8.46 5.69
CA THR A 20 10.67 9.51 4.73
C THR A 20 11.04 8.98 3.36
N ASP A 21 11.49 7.72 3.28
CA ASP A 21 11.82 7.04 2.03
C ASP A 21 10.66 6.12 1.60
N PRO A 22 10.00 6.38 0.45
CA PRO A 22 8.95 5.51 -0.08
C PRO A 22 9.38 4.04 -0.24
N ARG A 23 10.68 3.77 -0.45
CA ARG A 23 11.22 2.42 -0.59
C ARG A 23 11.21 1.66 0.74
N GLU A 24 11.40 2.37 1.86
CA GLU A 24 11.25 1.80 3.19
C GLU A 24 9.80 1.37 3.41
N MET A 25 8.84 2.26 3.11
CA MET A 25 7.42 1.94 3.19
C MET A 25 7.05 0.75 2.30
N GLN A 26 7.55 0.71 1.06
CA GLN A 26 7.31 -0.40 0.14
C GLN A 26 7.84 -1.73 0.70
N THR A 27 9.01 -1.70 1.33
CA THR A 27 9.61 -2.90 1.94
C THR A 27 8.77 -3.37 3.12
N ILE A 28 8.39 -2.47 4.03
CA ILE A 28 7.55 -2.81 5.20
C ILE A 28 6.21 -3.38 4.74
N LEU A 29 5.56 -2.75 3.75
CA LEU A 29 4.28 -3.20 3.22
C LEU A 29 4.39 -4.57 2.54
N THR A 30 5.49 -4.83 1.81
CA THR A 30 5.73 -6.13 1.18
C THR A 30 5.87 -7.24 2.23
N PHE A 31 6.63 -6.99 3.30
CA PHE A 31 6.75 -7.95 4.41
C PHE A 31 5.42 -8.16 5.13
N SER A 32 4.65 -7.09 5.35
CA SER A 32 3.33 -7.15 6.00
C SER A 32 2.32 -7.95 5.17
N LEU A 33 2.29 -7.74 3.85
CA LEU A 33 1.45 -8.51 2.94
C LEU A 33 1.83 -9.98 2.92
N ARG A 34 3.15 -10.27 2.87
CA ARG A 34 3.65 -11.64 2.91
C ARG A 34 3.29 -12.34 4.22
N ASP A 35 3.39 -11.65 5.35
CA ASP A 35 3.06 -12.22 6.65
C ASP A 35 1.56 -12.54 6.77
N LEU A 36 0.69 -11.66 6.25
CA LEU A 36 -0.75 -11.86 6.30
C LEU A 36 -1.29 -12.91 5.33
N PHE A 37 -0.78 -12.91 4.10
CA PHE A 37 -1.39 -13.64 2.98
C PHE A 37 -0.49 -14.72 2.38
N GLY A 38 0.81 -14.69 2.66
CA GLY A 38 1.80 -15.63 2.12
C GLY A 38 2.61 -15.10 0.93
N ASP A 39 3.48 -15.95 0.39
CA ASP A 39 4.32 -15.62 -0.77
C ASP A 39 3.52 -15.66 -2.08
N PHE A 40 3.90 -14.81 -3.06
CA PHE A 40 3.36 -14.75 -4.43
C PHE A 40 1.93 -14.21 -4.60
N GLU A 41 1.46 -13.41 -3.65
CA GLU A 41 0.15 -12.78 -3.73
C GLU A 41 0.06 -11.72 -4.84
N PRO A 42 -0.99 -11.74 -5.69
CA PRO A 42 -1.16 -10.81 -6.80
C PRO A 42 -1.23 -9.34 -6.34
N HIS A 43 -1.66 -9.15 -5.09
CA HIS A 43 -1.76 -7.85 -4.43
C HIS A 43 -0.39 -7.19 -4.21
N SER A 44 0.70 -7.95 -4.12
CA SER A 44 2.04 -7.43 -3.82
C SER A 44 2.79 -6.91 -5.05
N CYS A 45 2.45 -7.39 -6.26
CA CYS A 45 3.22 -7.14 -7.48
C CYS A 45 2.90 -5.80 -8.16
N LEU A 46 1.78 -5.15 -7.82
CA LEU A 46 1.27 -3.96 -8.50
C LEU A 46 1.10 -2.78 -7.54
N ILE A 47 2.00 -2.65 -6.56
CA ILE A 47 1.98 -1.56 -5.59
C ILE A 47 3.04 -0.53 -5.96
N GLU A 48 2.62 0.72 -6.12
CA GLU A 48 3.53 1.86 -6.26
C GLU A 48 3.44 2.73 -5.00
N VAL A 49 4.57 2.94 -4.34
CA VAL A 49 4.66 3.81 -3.16
C VAL A 49 5.41 5.08 -3.52
N SER A 50 4.82 6.22 -3.18
CA SER A 50 5.38 7.53 -3.47
C SER A 50 5.15 8.50 -2.32
N LYS A 51 5.90 9.60 -2.31
CA LYS A 51 5.71 10.65 -1.31
C LYS A 51 4.49 11.49 -1.71
N GLY A 52 3.52 11.58 -0.81
CA GLY A 52 2.33 12.41 -0.97
C GLY A 52 2.54 13.85 -0.47
N THR A 53 1.44 14.59 -0.41
CA THR A 53 1.39 15.93 0.18
C THR A 53 1.45 15.86 1.71
N GLU A 54 1.93 16.92 2.36
CA GLU A 54 1.85 17.10 3.83
C GLU A 54 2.51 15.99 4.68
N ASN A 55 3.57 15.36 4.16
CA ASN A 55 4.27 14.22 4.77
C ASN A 55 3.51 12.90 4.80
N LEU A 56 2.39 12.80 4.08
CA LEU A 56 1.70 11.53 3.86
C LEU A 56 2.46 10.67 2.85
N ILE A 57 2.29 9.37 2.96
CA ILE A 57 2.70 8.40 1.94
C ILE A 57 1.50 8.06 1.06
N GLU A 58 1.72 8.08 -0.25
CA GLU A 58 0.73 7.71 -1.25
C GLU A 58 1.03 6.31 -1.78
N ILE A 59 0.05 5.41 -1.68
CA ILE A 59 0.12 4.03 -2.16
C ILE A 59 -0.89 3.85 -3.27
N LYS A 60 -0.43 3.53 -4.48
CA LYS A 60 -1.30 3.16 -5.60
C LYS A 60 -1.33 1.65 -5.76
N CYS A 61 -2.51 1.12 -5.98
CA CYS A 61 -2.74 -0.30 -6.13
C CYS A 61 -3.97 -0.58 -7.01
N PRO A 62 -4.13 -1.81 -7.53
CA PRO A 62 -5.40 -2.24 -8.09
C PRO A 62 -6.52 -2.11 -7.06
N THR A 63 -7.69 -1.64 -7.48
CA THR A 63 -8.83 -1.43 -6.58
C THR A 63 -9.24 -2.70 -5.83
N ASP A 64 -9.12 -3.85 -6.48
CA ASP A 64 -9.44 -5.15 -5.88
C ASP A 64 -8.44 -5.58 -4.80
N SER A 65 -7.28 -4.91 -4.71
CA SER A 65 -6.24 -5.16 -3.70
C SER A 65 -6.28 -4.15 -2.54
N ALA A 66 -7.16 -3.15 -2.62
CA ALA A 66 -7.13 -2.03 -1.68
C ALA A 66 -7.48 -2.45 -0.24
N LYS A 67 -8.29 -3.50 -0.07
CA LYS A 67 -8.69 -4.00 1.26
C LYS A 67 -7.56 -4.80 1.91
N GLU A 68 -6.88 -5.62 1.12
CA GLU A 68 -5.73 -6.43 1.53
C GLU A 68 -4.57 -5.53 1.92
N ILE A 69 -4.33 -4.46 1.16
CA ILE A 69 -3.34 -3.44 1.52
C ILE A 69 -3.73 -2.72 2.82
N GLN A 70 -5.00 -2.34 3.01
CA GLN A 70 -5.44 -1.75 4.28
C GLN A 70 -5.26 -2.69 5.48
N ALA A 71 -5.52 -3.99 5.30
CA ALA A 71 -5.28 -4.99 6.32
C ALA A 71 -3.79 -5.10 6.66
N ALA A 72 -2.91 -5.11 5.66
CA ALA A 72 -1.47 -5.13 5.85
C ALA A 72 -0.92 -3.84 6.51
N LEU A 73 -1.50 -2.68 6.19
CA LEU A 73 -1.20 -1.42 6.86
C LEU A 73 -1.65 -1.40 8.33
N THR A 74 -2.65 -2.20 8.70
CA THR A 74 -3.10 -2.35 10.08
C THR A 74 -2.21 -3.31 10.87
N MET A 75 -1.80 -4.41 10.23
CA MET A 75 -0.98 -5.48 10.81
C MET A 75 0.48 -5.35 10.39
N VAL A 76 1.07 -4.19 10.66
CA VAL A 76 2.42 -3.85 10.18
C VAL A 76 3.43 -4.84 10.73
N THR A 77 4.10 -5.54 9.81
CA THR A 77 5.17 -6.48 10.13
C THR A 77 6.45 -6.01 9.43
N PRO A 78 7.31 -5.23 10.12
CA PRO A 78 8.55 -4.74 9.54
C PRO A 78 9.52 -5.89 9.25
N PRO A 79 10.48 -5.69 8.34
CA PRO A 79 11.52 -6.69 8.10
C PRO A 79 12.40 -6.88 9.35
N PRO A 80 13.07 -8.04 9.51
CA PRO A 80 13.80 -8.38 10.75
C PRO A 80 14.84 -7.33 11.19
N TYR A 81 15.49 -6.65 10.25
CA TYR A 81 16.48 -5.62 10.58
C TYR A 81 15.86 -4.29 11.09
N MET A 82 14.53 -4.17 11.04
CA MET A 82 13.73 -3.03 11.53
C MET A 82 12.81 -3.42 12.71
N GLU A 83 12.91 -4.65 13.24
CA GLU A 83 11.98 -5.20 14.25
C GLU A 83 11.96 -4.42 15.58
N ASN A 84 13.02 -3.65 15.87
CA ASN A 84 13.12 -2.83 17.08
C ASN A 84 12.31 -1.52 17.01
N THR A 85 11.72 -1.21 15.85
CA THR A 85 10.89 -0.02 15.65
C THR A 85 9.44 -0.42 15.52
N GLN A 86 8.59 0.10 16.41
CA GLN A 86 7.15 -0.07 16.30
C GLN A 86 6.59 0.99 15.34
N TYR A 87 6.07 0.52 14.22
CA TYR A 87 5.41 1.37 13.22
C TYR A 87 3.90 1.32 13.43
N ARG A 88 3.26 2.50 13.30
CA ARG A 88 1.82 2.67 13.18
C ARG A 88 1.53 3.39 11.88
N PHE A 89 0.72 2.78 11.03
CA PHE A 89 0.30 3.35 9.75
C PHE A 89 -1.21 3.60 9.79
N ASP A 90 -1.58 4.88 9.71
CA ASP A 90 -2.97 5.32 9.81
C ASP A 90 -3.46 5.69 8.40
N VAL A 91 -4.48 5.00 7.90
CA VAL A 91 -5.08 5.31 6.60
C VAL A 91 -5.95 6.56 6.74
N VAL A 92 -5.55 7.63 6.06
CA VAL A 92 -6.22 8.93 6.09
C VAL A 92 -7.31 9.02 5.04
N ASN A 93 -7.08 8.47 3.85
CA ASN A 93 -8.03 8.51 2.75
C ASN A 93 -7.84 7.34 1.78
N VAL A 94 -8.91 6.95 1.09
CA VAL A 94 -8.89 5.97 0.00
C VAL A 94 -9.69 6.54 -1.18
N GLU A 95 -8.99 6.88 -2.25
CA GLU A 95 -9.58 7.39 -3.48
C GLU A 95 -9.64 6.30 -4.55
N GLN A 96 -10.82 6.04 -5.10
CA GLN A 96 -11.00 5.09 -6.20
C GLN A 96 -11.18 5.84 -7.52
N LYS A 97 -10.25 5.66 -8.46
CA LYS A 97 -10.36 6.27 -9.80
C LYS A 97 -10.94 5.26 -10.78
N VAL A 98 -12.24 5.38 -11.04
CA VAL A 98 -12.87 4.72 -12.18
C VAL A 98 -12.41 5.43 -13.45
N GLN A 99 -11.63 4.77 -14.31
CA GLN A 99 -11.35 5.29 -15.66
C GLN A 99 -12.68 5.40 -16.42
N LYS A 100 -13.27 6.59 -16.46
CA LYS A 100 -14.45 6.87 -17.30
C LYS A 100 -14.05 6.70 -18.76
N SER A 101 -14.63 5.69 -19.41
CA SER A 101 -14.60 5.54 -20.85
C SER A 101 -15.36 6.72 -21.46
N THR A 102 -14.66 7.71 -22.01
CA THR A 102 -15.27 8.59 -23.01
C THR A 102 -15.51 7.77 -24.26
N SER A 103 -16.78 7.51 -24.55
CA SER A 103 -17.29 7.00 -25.82
C SER A 103 -18.06 8.11 -26.50
#